data_AF-A0A1X0DIL9-F1
#
_entry.id   AF-A0A1X0DIL9-F1
#
_cell.length_a   1.000
_cell.length_b   1.000
_cell.length_c   1.000
_cell.angle_alpha   90.00
_cell.angle_beta   90.00
_cell.angle_gamma   90.00
#
_symmetry.space_group_name_H-M   'P 1'
#
loop_
_entity.id
_entity.type
_entity.pdbx_description
1 polymer ?
#
loop_
_entity_poly.entity_id
_entity_poly.type
_entity_poly.pdbx_seq_one_letter_code
_entity_poly.pdbx_strand_id
1 'polypeptide(L)'
;MNRRAVVPIVAVVALVVSSCGLLHRDDNAAPAPTSTSGSAPDGALARFTADVDGVHVEVTPAAADRDRGLTIEPVDATIPTVETRLASTSAISITLDGGAGQPSAPLKVQFDLSDRPDLTAAITDKARPVLESVSATNPDQRDMFTATWDPGTKTVAAEVTHLTNFWLSVFNVFSAIETGIGKAFEFVRGTTDSPCREHSELSLNGTDYVLTTVTPGAVAGCLADDNGAVAIDFTNATGGFYTISVAPGDIGGAWVVTQALSMADSAGSLVAAATPNSKGVLAGRSAGRLTLNSGITEGDVRLQPQPQGILTKSLLSGVGMLGLDLGPLENIPETWDCFATITNTTKLDGSASTAEMVSGIGGISQCLVTHAKVKGGDDIRMAALHRLGVAVDLLTELPAQLGDFIAVGLQQAAGDSVLDFRLRTAVPTPTETPTSQPPAPESTVIDRVDVSTWAYDRIEGDNYKADNNGGKSVAIYWKSYAGEKQIRSGCTSTLEVTGPGFAKTVNGSGCDSYNPGTYVKVKSPGTYTATIRVHQDGQPDFVAERNFTIQR
;
A
#
# COMPACT_ATOMS: atom_id res chain seq x y z
N MET A 1 31.03 -22.21 42.34
CA MET A 1 31.62 -23.55 42.17
C MET A 1 31.03 -24.20 40.92
N ASN A 2 31.90 -24.35 39.91
CA ASN A 2 31.97 -25.39 38.87
C ASN A 2 30.73 -25.72 38.00
N ARG A 3 30.69 -25.27 36.73
CA ARG A 3 31.40 -25.75 35.49
C ARG A 3 30.51 -26.78 34.75
N ARG A 4 29.86 -26.40 33.65
CA ARG A 4 30.33 -26.33 32.24
C ARG A 4 30.40 -27.69 31.51
N ALA A 5 29.61 -27.81 30.44
CA ALA A 5 29.98 -28.21 29.06
C ALA A 5 28.71 -27.98 28.20
N VAL A 6 28.59 -27.12 27.17
CA VAL A 6 29.40 -26.73 25.99
C VAL A 6 29.47 -27.82 24.90
N VAL A 7 28.51 -27.76 23.94
CA VAL A 7 28.65 -27.65 22.43
C VAL A 7 29.32 -28.86 21.70
N PRO A 8 28.95 -29.29 20.45
CA PRO A 8 28.61 -28.45 19.28
C PRO A 8 27.49 -28.88 18.30
N ILE A 9 27.12 -27.90 17.47
CA ILE A 9 26.55 -27.97 16.13
C ILE A 9 27.58 -28.59 15.15
N VAL A 10 27.16 -29.51 14.28
CA VAL A 10 27.83 -29.83 13.00
C VAL A 10 26.77 -29.92 11.90
N ALA A 11 27.12 -29.34 10.75
CA ALA A 11 26.28 -29.12 9.57
C ALA A 11 26.54 -30.15 8.45
N VAL A 12 25.72 -30.02 7.39
CA VAL A 12 25.98 -30.36 5.96
C VAL A 12 25.45 -31.70 5.41
N VAL A 13 24.35 -31.59 4.63
CA VAL A 13 24.10 -32.06 3.24
C VAL A 13 24.86 -33.29 2.71
N ALA A 14 24.14 -34.32 2.23
CA ALA A 14 24.24 -34.84 0.85
C ALA A 14 23.31 -36.06 0.55
N LEU A 15 23.01 -36.17 -0.75
CA LEU A 15 22.06 -36.99 -1.52
C LEU A 15 22.16 -38.54 -1.44
N VAL A 16 20.97 -39.17 -1.61
CA VAL A 16 20.56 -40.26 -2.54
C VAL A 16 21.47 -41.50 -2.68
N VAL A 17 20.93 -42.72 -2.48
CA VAL A 17 20.66 -43.78 -3.51
C VAL A 17 19.92 -44.96 -2.83
N SER A 18 18.86 -45.40 -3.51
CA SER A 18 18.05 -46.62 -3.42
C SER A 18 18.73 -47.95 -3.01
N SER A 19 18.01 -48.85 -2.31
CA SER A 19 17.32 -49.99 -2.94
C SER A 19 16.82 -51.08 -1.96
N CYS A 20 15.68 -51.67 -2.34
CA CYS A 20 15.19 -53.03 -2.10
C CYS A 20 14.82 -53.50 -0.67
N GLY A 21 13.50 -53.48 -0.43
CA GLY A 21 12.81 -54.37 0.49
C GLY A 21 11.41 -54.67 -0.06
N LEU A 22 11.32 -55.61 -1.01
CA LEU A 22 10.08 -56.29 -1.39
C LEU A 22 9.49 -56.96 -0.15
N LEU A 23 8.23 -56.69 0.19
CA LEU A 23 7.23 -57.71 0.55
C LEU A 23 5.85 -57.10 0.82
N HIS A 24 4.86 -57.75 0.19
CA HIS A 24 3.41 -57.68 0.42
C HIS A 24 2.63 -56.47 -0.09
N ARG A 25 2.16 -56.69 -1.32
CA ARG A 25 0.94 -56.17 -1.93
C ARG A 25 -0.26 -56.59 -1.08
N ASP A 26 -0.93 -55.62 -0.47
CA ASP A 26 -2.38 -55.67 -0.24
C ASP A 26 -3.00 -54.51 -1.03
N ASP A 27 -3.72 -54.89 -2.08
CA ASP A 27 -4.51 -54.01 -2.93
C ASP A 27 -5.67 -53.44 -2.09
N ASN A 28 -5.46 -52.26 -1.47
CA ASN A 28 -6.55 -51.38 -1.05
C ASN A 28 -6.41 -50.07 -1.81
N ALA A 29 -6.99 -50.05 -3.01
CA ALA A 29 -7.30 -48.81 -3.70
C ALA A 29 -8.13 -47.93 -2.74
N ALA A 30 -7.67 -46.70 -2.52
CA ALA A 30 -8.51 -45.66 -1.95
C ALA A 30 -9.79 -45.56 -2.82
N PRO A 31 -10.99 -45.49 -2.23
CA PRO A 31 -12.21 -45.36 -3.02
C PRO A 31 -12.13 -44.09 -3.86
N ALA A 32 -12.47 -44.21 -5.14
CA ALA A 32 -12.66 -43.06 -6.02
C ALA A 32 -13.72 -42.12 -5.43
N PRO A 33 -13.61 -40.79 -5.63
CA PRO A 33 -14.65 -39.85 -5.22
C PRO A 33 -15.98 -40.28 -5.82
N THR A 34 -16.98 -40.47 -4.98
CA THR A 34 -18.29 -40.97 -5.38
C THR A 34 -19.14 -39.77 -5.80
N SER A 35 -19.24 -39.51 -7.10
CA SER A 35 -20.23 -38.57 -7.63
C SER A 35 -21.60 -39.26 -7.64
N THR A 36 -22.42 -38.97 -6.63
CA THR A 36 -23.79 -39.50 -6.57
C THR A 36 -24.77 -38.50 -7.16
N SER A 37 -25.26 -38.76 -8.37
CA SER A 37 -26.39 -38.04 -8.97
C SER A 37 -27.69 -38.50 -8.30
N GLY A 38 -28.09 -37.86 -7.21
CA GLY A 38 -29.37 -38.13 -6.55
C GLY A 38 -30.52 -37.45 -7.28
N SER A 39 -31.29 -38.19 -8.09
CA SER A 39 -32.59 -37.71 -8.59
C SER A 39 -33.58 -37.64 -7.43
N ALA A 40 -33.89 -36.43 -6.95
CA ALA A 40 -34.90 -36.19 -5.93
C ALA A 40 -36.32 -36.21 -6.53
N PRO A 41 -37.38 -36.52 -5.74
CA PRO A 41 -38.77 -36.58 -6.21
C PRO A 41 -39.27 -35.22 -6.69
N ASP A 42 -40.20 -35.24 -7.66
CA ASP A 42 -40.86 -34.06 -8.26
C ASP A 42 -41.28 -33.03 -7.20
N GLY A 43 -40.62 -31.86 -7.25
CA GLY A 43 -40.91 -30.70 -6.39
C GLY A 43 -39.72 -30.21 -5.55
N ALA A 44 -38.65 -31.00 -5.40
CA ALA A 44 -37.41 -30.52 -4.80
C ALA A 44 -36.60 -29.68 -5.80
N LEU A 45 -36.02 -28.55 -5.36
CA LEU A 45 -34.99 -27.85 -6.13
C LEU A 45 -33.89 -28.86 -6.47
N ALA A 46 -33.59 -29.05 -7.76
CA ALA A 46 -32.44 -29.86 -8.17
C ALA A 46 -31.20 -29.28 -7.49
N ARG A 47 -30.52 -30.09 -6.67
CA ARG A 47 -29.29 -29.74 -5.97
C ARG A 47 -28.23 -30.74 -6.40
N PHE A 48 -27.07 -30.22 -6.75
CA PHE A 48 -25.94 -31.02 -7.16
C PHE A 48 -24.89 -30.90 -6.07
N THR A 49 -24.38 -32.04 -5.61
CA THR A 49 -23.47 -32.09 -4.47
C THR A 49 -22.21 -32.86 -4.80
N ALA A 50 -21.08 -32.42 -4.25
CA ALA A 50 -19.83 -33.15 -4.29
C ALA A 50 -19.03 -32.91 -3.00
N ASP A 51 -18.28 -33.91 -2.57
CA ASP A 51 -17.34 -33.79 -1.45
C ASP A 51 -15.92 -33.67 -1.99
N VAL A 52 -15.28 -32.53 -1.72
CA VAL A 52 -13.91 -32.25 -2.17
C VAL A 52 -13.11 -31.69 -1.00
N ASP A 53 -11.98 -32.32 -0.67
CA ASP A 53 -11.06 -31.83 0.36
C ASP A 53 -11.73 -31.63 1.74
N GLY A 54 -12.63 -32.56 2.10
CA GLY A 54 -13.42 -32.48 3.34
C GLY A 54 -14.44 -31.33 3.36
N VAL A 55 -14.77 -30.75 2.21
CA VAL A 55 -15.79 -29.72 2.05
C VAL A 55 -16.93 -30.27 1.22
N HIS A 56 -18.15 -30.20 1.76
CA HIS A 56 -19.34 -30.54 1.01
C HIS A 56 -19.79 -29.32 0.19
N VAL A 57 -19.80 -29.45 -1.13
CA VAL A 57 -20.17 -28.39 -2.06
C VAL A 57 -21.57 -28.67 -2.58
N GLU A 58 -22.47 -27.70 -2.45
CA GLU A 58 -23.83 -27.74 -3.00
C GLU A 58 -23.99 -26.64 -4.06
N VAL A 59 -24.42 -27.01 -5.27
CA VAL A 59 -24.78 -26.07 -6.33
C VAL A 59 -26.29 -26.13 -6.59
N THR A 60 -26.94 -24.97 -6.47
CA THR A 60 -28.35 -24.79 -6.81
C THR A 60 -28.46 -23.99 -8.11
N PRO A 61 -28.81 -24.63 -9.23
CA PRO A 61 -28.97 -23.94 -10.49
C PRO A 61 -30.28 -23.16 -10.60
N ALA A 62 -30.29 -22.19 -11.52
CA ALA A 62 -31.50 -21.47 -11.90
C ALA A 62 -32.53 -22.44 -12.51
N ALA A 63 -33.81 -22.07 -12.47
CA ALA A 63 -34.90 -22.94 -12.91
C ALA A 63 -34.74 -23.45 -14.36
N ALA A 64 -34.22 -22.61 -15.25
CA ALA A 64 -34.00 -22.96 -16.65
C ALA A 64 -32.79 -23.90 -16.89
N ASP A 65 -31.91 -24.06 -15.88
CA ASP A 65 -30.68 -24.85 -16.01
C ASP A 65 -30.72 -26.18 -15.23
N ARG A 66 -31.83 -26.50 -14.56
CA ARG A 66 -31.94 -27.68 -13.67
C ARG A 66 -31.69 -29.01 -14.39
N ASP A 67 -32.11 -29.11 -15.65
CA ASP A 67 -32.04 -30.35 -16.43
C ASP A 67 -30.82 -30.38 -17.37
N ARG A 68 -29.96 -29.35 -17.35
CA ARG A 68 -28.83 -29.16 -18.28
C ARG A 68 -27.54 -29.90 -17.88
N GLY A 69 -27.67 -31.04 -17.21
CA GLY A 69 -26.55 -31.92 -16.87
C GLY A 69 -25.40 -31.24 -16.12
N LEU A 70 -25.69 -30.64 -14.96
CA LEU A 70 -24.68 -30.00 -14.11
C LEU A 70 -23.79 -31.03 -13.42
N THR A 71 -22.48 -30.79 -13.42
CA THR A 71 -21.48 -31.65 -12.75
C THR A 71 -20.52 -30.83 -11.90
N ILE A 72 -20.02 -31.45 -10.83
CA ILE A 72 -19.02 -30.88 -9.92
C ILE A 72 -17.93 -31.93 -9.74
N GLU A 73 -16.68 -31.58 -10.08
CA GLU A 73 -15.55 -32.51 -10.02
C GLU A 73 -14.32 -31.83 -9.39
N PRO A 74 -13.49 -32.56 -8.62
CA PRO A 74 -12.22 -32.02 -8.14
C PRO A 74 -11.26 -31.81 -9.31
N VAL A 75 -10.50 -30.71 -9.30
CA VAL A 75 -9.47 -30.42 -10.32
C VAL A 75 -8.18 -29.92 -9.70
N ASP A 76 -7.07 -30.17 -10.39
CA ASP A 76 -5.77 -29.60 -10.03
C ASP A 76 -5.59 -28.26 -10.74
N ALA A 77 -5.93 -27.17 -10.04
CA ALA A 77 -5.73 -25.81 -10.51
C ALA A 77 -4.67 -25.10 -9.66
N THR A 78 -3.76 -24.37 -10.30
CA THR A 78 -2.74 -23.60 -9.58
C THR A 78 -3.37 -22.40 -8.88
N ILE A 79 -3.44 -22.46 -7.55
CA ILE A 79 -3.91 -21.36 -6.70
C ILE A 79 -2.76 -20.35 -6.52
N PRO A 80 -2.89 -19.09 -6.98
CA PRO A 80 -1.80 -18.11 -6.95
C PRO A 80 -1.44 -17.72 -5.52
N THR A 81 -0.17 -17.74 -5.10
CA THR A 81 0.19 -17.31 -3.73
C THR A 81 0.04 -15.79 -3.56
N VAL A 82 -0.66 -15.37 -2.52
CA VAL A 82 -0.91 -13.96 -2.19
C VAL A 82 -0.73 -13.73 -0.70
N GLU A 83 -0.14 -12.60 -0.31
CA GLU A 83 0.31 -12.31 1.07
C GLU A 83 -0.84 -12.32 2.09
N THR A 84 -2.05 -11.96 1.65
CA THR A 84 -3.22 -11.78 2.51
C THR A 84 -4.09 -13.02 2.62
N ARG A 85 -3.85 -14.07 1.82
CA ARG A 85 -4.64 -15.31 1.90
C ARG A 85 -4.19 -16.12 3.10
N LEU A 86 -5.13 -16.39 3.99
CA LEU A 86 -4.93 -17.20 5.20
C LEU A 86 -5.10 -18.69 4.92
N ALA A 87 -6.09 -19.04 4.09
CA ALA A 87 -6.39 -20.42 3.75
C ALA A 87 -7.21 -20.51 2.45
N SER A 88 -7.23 -21.70 1.83
CA SER A 88 -8.09 -22.03 0.69
C SER A 88 -8.48 -23.50 0.67
N THR A 89 -9.57 -23.80 -0.02
CA THR A 89 -9.92 -25.18 -0.41
C THR A 89 -9.09 -25.63 -1.60
N SER A 90 -9.14 -26.94 -1.88
CA SER A 90 -8.81 -27.45 -3.21
C SER A 90 -9.77 -26.92 -4.28
N ALA A 91 -9.33 -26.91 -5.54
CA ALA A 91 -10.14 -26.42 -6.64
C ALA A 91 -11.16 -27.47 -7.12
N ILE A 92 -12.32 -26.99 -7.57
CA ILE A 92 -13.39 -27.77 -8.15
C ILE A 92 -13.73 -27.21 -9.53
N SER A 93 -14.14 -28.04 -10.47
CA SER A 93 -14.76 -27.62 -11.72
C SER A 93 -16.26 -27.78 -11.59
N ILE A 94 -17.00 -26.74 -11.94
CA ILE A 94 -18.46 -26.79 -12.07
C ILE A 94 -18.76 -26.61 -13.55
N THR A 95 -19.41 -27.59 -14.18
CA THR A 95 -19.72 -27.55 -15.61
C THR A 95 -21.20 -27.83 -15.89
N LEU A 96 -21.67 -27.36 -17.04
CA LEU A 96 -23.03 -27.58 -17.54
C LEU A 96 -22.95 -28.11 -18.97
N ASP A 97 -23.87 -29.01 -19.35
CA ASP A 97 -23.88 -29.65 -20.66
C ASP A 97 -22.51 -30.25 -21.06
N GLY A 98 -21.81 -30.86 -20.08
CA GLY A 98 -20.47 -31.42 -20.29
C GLY A 98 -19.38 -30.39 -20.59
N GLY A 99 -19.54 -29.15 -20.11
CA GLY A 99 -18.59 -28.05 -20.30
C GLY A 99 -18.88 -27.14 -21.49
N ALA A 100 -19.91 -27.45 -22.30
CA ALA A 100 -20.32 -26.61 -23.43
C ALA A 100 -21.31 -25.49 -23.03
N GLY A 101 -21.93 -25.61 -21.86
CA GLY A 101 -22.98 -24.70 -21.39
C GLY A 101 -22.48 -23.65 -20.41
N GLN A 102 -23.05 -22.45 -20.50
CA GLN A 102 -23.02 -21.42 -19.46
C GLN A 102 -24.42 -21.24 -18.85
N PRO A 103 -24.52 -20.77 -17.60
CA PRO A 103 -25.79 -20.66 -16.91
C PRO A 103 -26.63 -19.50 -17.49
N SER A 104 -27.94 -19.70 -17.52
CA SER A 104 -28.91 -18.72 -18.04
C SER A 104 -29.16 -17.56 -17.07
N ALA A 105 -28.91 -17.78 -15.78
CA ALA A 105 -28.97 -16.81 -14.69
C ALA A 105 -27.95 -17.21 -13.60
N PRO A 106 -27.58 -16.31 -12.66
CA PRO A 106 -26.63 -16.65 -11.61
C PRO A 106 -27.00 -17.92 -10.84
N LEU A 107 -26.01 -18.77 -10.58
CA LEU A 107 -26.17 -20.00 -9.81
C LEU A 107 -25.66 -19.77 -8.38
N LYS A 108 -26.31 -20.40 -7.40
CA LYS A 108 -25.84 -20.36 -6.02
C LYS A 108 -24.90 -21.54 -5.76
N VAL A 109 -23.71 -21.26 -5.27
CA VAL A 109 -22.73 -22.26 -4.82
C VAL A 109 -22.58 -22.13 -3.31
N GLN A 110 -22.65 -23.25 -2.58
CA GLN A 110 -22.47 -23.31 -1.14
C GLN A 110 -21.36 -24.30 -0.77
N PHE A 111 -20.54 -23.94 0.20
CA PHE A 111 -19.46 -24.75 0.76
C PHE A 111 -19.75 -24.96 2.24
N ASP A 112 -20.02 -26.19 2.66
CA ASP A 112 -20.11 -26.56 4.07
C ASP A 112 -18.70 -26.88 4.61
N LEU A 113 -18.26 -26.05 5.54
CA LEU A 113 -16.92 -26.11 6.13
C LEU A 113 -16.92 -26.84 7.48
N SER A 114 -17.99 -27.56 7.82
CA SER A 114 -18.14 -28.23 9.12
C SER A 114 -16.98 -29.16 9.45
N ASP A 115 -16.43 -29.84 8.43
CA ASP A 115 -15.31 -30.77 8.54
C ASP A 115 -13.94 -30.11 8.25
N ARG A 116 -13.91 -28.78 8.08
CA ARG A 116 -12.70 -27.97 7.87
C ARG A 116 -12.54 -26.89 8.95
N PRO A 117 -12.21 -27.30 10.20
CA PRO A 117 -12.05 -26.36 11.31
C PRO A 117 -10.94 -25.33 11.05
N ASP A 118 -9.93 -25.66 10.26
CA ASP A 118 -8.88 -24.75 9.80
C ASP A 118 -9.44 -23.57 8.98
N LEU A 119 -10.35 -23.83 8.04
CA LEU A 119 -11.00 -22.79 7.23
C LEU A 119 -11.97 -21.96 8.08
N THR A 120 -12.78 -22.62 8.91
CA THR A 120 -13.74 -21.90 9.77
C THR A 120 -13.05 -20.98 10.79
N ALA A 121 -11.91 -21.40 11.35
CA ALA A 121 -11.13 -20.59 12.29
C ALA A 121 -10.44 -19.39 11.61
N ALA A 122 -10.16 -19.47 10.30
CA ALA A 122 -9.59 -18.38 9.54
C ALA A 122 -10.62 -17.27 9.23
N ILE A 123 -11.92 -17.59 9.18
CA ILE A 123 -12.98 -16.61 8.90
C ILE A 123 -13.28 -15.81 10.18
N THR A 124 -13.05 -14.50 10.13
CA THR A 124 -13.20 -13.59 11.27
C THR A 124 -13.83 -12.27 10.83
N ASP A 125 -14.02 -11.35 11.77
CA ASP A 125 -14.38 -9.96 11.46
C ASP A 125 -13.33 -9.23 10.60
N LYS A 126 -12.09 -9.72 10.58
CA LYS A 126 -10.97 -9.18 9.78
C LYS A 126 -10.65 -9.97 8.53
N ALA A 127 -11.16 -11.21 8.43
CA ALA A 127 -10.84 -12.11 7.34
C ALA A 127 -12.10 -12.71 6.72
N ARG A 128 -12.25 -12.53 5.41
CA ARG A 128 -13.49 -12.82 4.67
C ARG A 128 -13.31 -13.95 3.67
N PRO A 129 -14.33 -14.79 3.49
CA PRO A 129 -14.35 -15.75 2.40
C PRO A 129 -14.60 -15.05 1.07
N VAL A 130 -13.95 -15.53 0.02
CA VAL A 130 -14.14 -15.11 -1.37
C VAL A 130 -14.10 -16.36 -2.23
N LEU A 131 -15.06 -16.49 -3.14
CA LEU A 131 -15.01 -17.54 -4.14
C LEU A 131 -14.19 -17.02 -5.33
N GLU A 132 -13.06 -17.65 -5.62
CA GLU A 132 -12.22 -17.30 -6.76
C GLU A 132 -12.49 -18.25 -7.92
N SER A 133 -12.29 -17.77 -9.15
CA SER A 133 -12.36 -18.61 -10.35
C SER A 133 -11.15 -18.44 -11.26
N VAL A 134 -10.86 -19.49 -12.02
CA VAL A 134 -9.94 -19.46 -13.16
C VAL A 134 -10.58 -20.19 -14.33
N SER A 135 -10.48 -19.60 -15.51
CA SER A 135 -10.93 -20.24 -16.75
C SER A 135 -10.15 -21.53 -16.97
N ALA A 136 -10.89 -22.62 -17.17
CA ALA A 136 -10.34 -23.93 -17.51
C ALA A 136 -9.50 -23.93 -18.80
N THR A 137 -9.73 -22.97 -19.70
CA THR A 137 -9.05 -22.88 -21.01
C THR A 137 -8.05 -21.75 -21.10
N ASN A 138 -8.14 -20.74 -20.23
CA ASN A 138 -7.22 -19.61 -20.19
C ASN A 138 -6.87 -19.22 -18.74
N PRO A 139 -5.70 -19.61 -18.21
CA PRO A 139 -5.34 -19.32 -16.82
C PRO A 139 -5.19 -17.83 -16.49
N ASP A 140 -5.11 -16.95 -17.50
CA ASP A 140 -5.08 -15.49 -17.31
C ASP A 140 -6.49 -14.91 -17.08
N GLN A 141 -7.54 -15.60 -17.55
CA GLN A 141 -8.92 -15.27 -17.22
C GLN A 141 -9.24 -15.80 -15.84
N ARG A 142 -9.28 -14.89 -14.88
CA ARG A 142 -9.59 -15.22 -13.50
C ARG A 142 -10.66 -14.26 -13.00
N ASP A 143 -11.55 -14.71 -12.13
CA ASP A 143 -12.59 -13.88 -11.50
C ASP A 143 -12.65 -14.07 -9.97
N MET A 144 -13.42 -13.24 -9.27
CA MET A 144 -13.69 -13.26 -7.83
C MET A 144 -15.17 -12.97 -7.60
N PHE A 145 -15.75 -13.60 -6.58
CA PHE A 145 -17.15 -13.42 -6.20
C PHE A 145 -17.25 -13.20 -4.70
N THR A 146 -18.02 -12.19 -4.30
CA THR A 146 -18.37 -11.97 -2.90
C THR A 146 -19.07 -13.21 -2.35
N ALA A 147 -18.67 -13.64 -1.16
CA ALA A 147 -19.22 -14.81 -0.50
C ALA A 147 -19.71 -14.46 0.90
N THR A 148 -20.86 -15.01 1.28
CA THR A 148 -21.50 -14.79 2.57
C THR A 148 -21.19 -15.96 3.50
N TRP A 149 -20.71 -15.65 4.71
CA TRP A 149 -20.47 -16.64 5.78
C TRP A 149 -21.67 -16.75 6.72
N ASP A 150 -22.15 -17.97 6.95
CA ASP A 150 -23.09 -18.29 8.02
C ASP A 150 -22.38 -19.10 9.12
N PRO A 151 -22.11 -18.50 10.31
CA PRO A 151 -21.44 -19.18 11.40
C PRO A 151 -22.31 -20.27 12.07
N GLY A 152 -23.63 -20.20 11.92
CA GLY A 152 -24.56 -21.16 12.54
C GLY A 152 -24.56 -22.50 11.83
N THR A 153 -24.53 -22.47 10.50
CA THR A 153 -24.45 -23.68 9.65
C THR A 153 -23.02 -24.00 9.21
N LYS A 154 -22.06 -23.13 9.49
CA LYS A 154 -20.69 -23.18 8.97
C LYS A 154 -20.60 -23.25 7.45
N THR A 155 -21.52 -22.57 6.76
CA THR A 155 -21.57 -22.55 5.30
C THR A 155 -21.13 -21.22 4.72
N VAL A 156 -20.34 -21.26 3.65
CA VAL A 156 -20.09 -20.11 2.78
C VAL A 156 -20.94 -20.22 1.52
N ALA A 157 -21.62 -19.14 1.12
CA ALA A 157 -22.42 -19.10 -0.11
C ALA A 157 -21.99 -17.97 -1.04
N ALA A 158 -21.97 -18.21 -2.35
CA ALA A 158 -21.69 -17.20 -3.37
C ALA A 158 -22.62 -17.39 -4.58
N GLU A 159 -22.83 -16.31 -5.34
CA GLU A 159 -23.53 -16.36 -6.63
C GLU A 159 -22.51 -16.25 -7.77
N VAL A 160 -22.52 -17.22 -8.69
CA VAL A 160 -21.62 -17.25 -9.85
C VAL A 160 -22.38 -17.02 -11.14
N THR A 161 -21.82 -16.21 -12.02
CA THR A 161 -22.44 -15.81 -13.29
C THR A 161 -21.93 -16.62 -14.50
N HIS A 162 -20.84 -17.35 -14.31
CA HIS A 162 -20.24 -18.22 -15.30
C HIS A 162 -19.75 -19.50 -14.62
N LEU A 163 -19.49 -20.53 -15.41
CA LEU A 163 -19.05 -21.84 -14.95
C LEU A 163 -17.63 -22.12 -15.42
N THR A 164 -16.78 -22.53 -14.47
CA THR A 164 -15.38 -22.84 -14.68
C THR A 164 -14.78 -23.55 -13.46
N ASN A 165 -13.46 -23.41 -13.23
CA ASN A 165 -12.81 -23.90 -12.03
C ASN A 165 -12.89 -22.85 -10.90
N PHE A 166 -13.22 -23.30 -9.69
CA PHE A 166 -13.43 -22.49 -8.51
C PHE A 166 -12.66 -23.02 -7.31
N TRP A 167 -12.28 -22.13 -6.40
CA TRP A 167 -11.86 -22.50 -5.05
C TRP A 167 -12.31 -21.41 -4.07
N LEU A 168 -12.57 -21.82 -2.84
CA LEU A 168 -12.89 -20.89 -1.77
C LEU A 168 -11.58 -20.44 -1.09
N SER A 169 -11.41 -19.14 -0.93
CA SER A 169 -10.28 -18.54 -0.21
C SER A 169 -10.73 -17.69 0.95
N VAL A 170 -9.92 -17.61 2.01
CA VAL A 170 -10.11 -16.70 3.13
C VAL A 170 -9.01 -15.66 3.12
N PHE A 171 -9.38 -14.39 2.96
CA PHE A 171 -8.44 -13.26 2.87
C PHE A 171 -8.48 -12.40 4.13
N ASN A 172 -7.32 -12.06 4.69
CA ASN A 172 -7.19 -11.04 5.73
C ASN A 172 -7.24 -9.64 5.13
N VAL A 173 -8.46 -9.13 4.95
CA VAL A 173 -8.73 -7.81 4.36
C VAL A 173 -8.17 -6.69 5.22
N PHE A 174 -8.25 -6.84 6.56
CA PHE A 174 -7.72 -5.84 7.48
C PHE A 174 -6.20 -5.70 7.35
N SER A 175 -5.46 -6.81 7.27
CA SER A 175 -4.01 -6.77 7.05
C SER A 175 -3.65 -6.22 5.67
N ALA A 176 -4.43 -6.50 4.63
CA ALA A 176 -4.24 -5.90 3.31
C ALA A 176 -4.27 -4.36 3.39
N ILE A 177 -5.19 -3.84 4.19
CA ILE A 177 -5.38 -2.41 4.37
C ILE A 177 -4.34 -1.84 5.32
N GLU A 178 -4.07 -2.45 6.48
CA GLU A 178 -3.01 -1.98 7.38
C GLU A 178 -1.66 -1.95 6.69
N THR A 179 -1.34 -2.95 5.87
CA THR A 179 -0.10 -2.97 5.10
C THR A 179 -0.17 -2.01 3.90
N GLY A 180 -1.32 -1.85 3.24
CA GLY A 180 -1.52 -0.87 2.17
C GLY A 180 -1.37 0.58 2.66
N ILE A 181 -2.01 0.88 3.80
CA ILE A 181 -1.82 2.09 4.60
C ILE A 181 -0.37 2.19 5.03
N GLY A 182 0.19 1.13 5.61
CA GLY A 182 1.59 1.03 6.00
C GLY A 182 2.53 1.42 4.87
N LYS A 183 2.33 0.91 3.65
CA LYS A 183 3.12 1.25 2.45
C LYS A 183 2.91 2.68 1.95
N ALA A 184 1.68 3.19 2.04
CA ALA A 184 1.39 4.60 1.72
C ALA A 184 2.02 5.55 2.76
N PHE A 185 2.02 5.16 4.03
CA PHE A 185 2.53 5.91 5.18
C PHE A 185 4.01 5.71 5.47
N GLU A 186 4.60 4.60 5.04
CA GLU A 186 6.05 4.35 4.98
C GLU A 186 6.77 5.50 4.27
N PHE A 187 6.00 6.34 3.57
CA PHE A 187 6.48 7.40 2.74
C PHE A 187 5.76 8.74 2.86
N VAL A 188 5.01 9.10 3.91
CA VAL A 188 4.73 10.56 4.14
C VAL A 188 6.04 11.33 4.40
N ARG A 189 7.18 10.63 4.48
CA ARG A 189 8.54 11.17 4.52
C ARG A 189 9.27 10.99 3.19
N GLY A 190 10.06 12.00 2.89
CA GLY A 190 11.02 12.06 1.80
C GLY A 190 11.86 13.30 2.00
N THR A 191 13.12 13.25 1.63
CA THR A 191 13.94 14.45 1.49
C THR A 191 14.30 14.51 0.02
N THR A 192 14.00 15.65 -0.59
CA THR A 192 14.45 15.91 -1.94
C THR A 192 15.88 16.39 -1.86
N ASP A 193 16.80 15.68 -2.52
CA ASP A 193 18.19 16.11 -2.71
C ASP A 193 18.28 17.15 -3.85
N SER A 194 17.13 17.61 -4.35
CA SER A 194 17.08 18.64 -5.39
C SER A 194 17.79 19.91 -4.90
N PRO A 195 18.66 20.49 -5.74
CA PRO A 195 19.29 21.77 -5.43
C PRO A 195 18.26 22.90 -5.29
N CYS A 196 17.05 22.73 -5.82
CA CYS A 196 15.98 23.72 -5.80
C CYS A 196 15.06 23.64 -4.56
N ARG A 197 15.45 22.88 -3.53
CA ARG A 197 14.60 22.63 -2.35
C ARG A 197 14.27 23.91 -1.59
N GLU A 198 15.25 24.79 -1.43
CA GLU A 198 15.12 26.04 -0.68
C GLU A 198 14.91 27.23 -1.61
N HIS A 199 15.57 27.21 -2.76
CA HIS A 199 15.68 28.34 -3.67
C HIS A 199 15.98 27.88 -5.09
N SER A 200 15.43 28.56 -6.09
CA SER A 200 15.72 28.35 -7.50
C SER A 200 15.80 29.68 -8.23
N GLU A 201 16.72 29.80 -9.20
CA GLU A 201 16.88 30.98 -10.03
C GLU A 201 16.74 30.61 -11.51
N LEU A 202 16.21 31.53 -12.31
CA LEU A 202 16.10 31.38 -13.76
C LEU A 202 16.20 32.76 -14.43
N SER A 203 17.13 32.93 -15.36
CA SER A 203 17.17 34.10 -16.25
C SER A 203 16.42 33.79 -17.53
N LEU A 204 15.35 34.54 -17.81
CA LEU A 204 14.50 34.35 -18.99
C LEU A 204 14.18 35.70 -19.64
N ASN A 205 14.47 35.84 -20.93
CA ASN A 205 14.22 37.07 -21.70
C ASN A 205 14.77 38.36 -21.04
N GLY A 206 15.95 38.27 -20.41
CA GLY A 206 16.59 39.40 -19.73
C GLY A 206 15.97 39.78 -18.38
N THR A 207 15.08 38.95 -17.84
CA THR A 207 14.51 39.08 -16.50
C THR A 207 15.00 37.92 -15.64
N ASP A 208 15.54 38.22 -14.46
CA ASP A 208 15.96 37.22 -13.49
C ASP A 208 14.82 36.90 -12.55
N TYR A 209 14.44 35.64 -12.47
CA TYR A 209 13.39 35.11 -11.60
C TYR A 209 13.99 34.33 -10.46
N VAL A 210 13.36 34.46 -9.30
CA VAL A 210 13.72 33.79 -8.05
C VAL A 210 12.47 33.13 -7.49
N LEU A 211 12.58 31.83 -7.20
CA LEU A 211 11.58 31.07 -6.46
C LEU A 211 12.17 30.70 -5.11
N THR A 212 11.52 31.13 -4.03
CA THR A 212 11.94 30.82 -2.66
C THR A 212 10.88 29.96 -1.98
N THR A 213 11.30 28.85 -1.38
CA THR A 213 10.42 28.01 -0.55
C THR A 213 10.30 28.64 0.84
N VAL A 214 9.08 28.96 1.28
CA VAL A 214 8.84 29.64 2.57
C VAL A 214 9.24 28.75 3.75
N THR A 215 8.91 27.46 3.68
CA THR A 215 9.34 26.44 4.64
C THR A 215 9.87 25.25 3.86
N PRO A 216 11.21 25.12 3.70
CA PRO A 216 11.81 24.07 2.90
C PRO A 216 11.44 22.66 3.37
N GLY A 217 10.71 21.93 2.53
CA GLY A 217 10.13 20.65 2.87
C GLY A 217 10.69 19.49 2.05
N ALA A 218 9.85 18.48 1.88
CA ALA A 218 10.11 17.29 1.10
C ALA A 218 9.74 17.42 -0.39
N VAL A 219 9.16 18.57 -0.76
CA VAL A 219 8.87 18.94 -2.14
C VAL A 219 9.87 20.02 -2.55
N ALA A 220 10.47 19.87 -3.73
CA ALA A 220 11.30 20.90 -4.35
C ALA A 220 10.57 21.51 -5.54
N GLY A 221 10.79 22.81 -5.78
CA GLY A 221 10.32 23.52 -6.96
C GLY A 221 11.50 24.11 -7.71
N CYS A 222 11.82 23.59 -8.89
CA CYS A 222 12.85 24.15 -9.77
C CYS A 222 12.21 25.07 -10.80
N LEU A 223 12.71 26.28 -10.95
CA LEU A 223 12.33 27.13 -12.07
C LEU A 223 12.85 26.53 -13.38
N ALA A 224 12.01 26.58 -14.41
CA ALA A 224 12.32 26.10 -15.76
C ALA A 224 11.76 27.07 -16.81
N ASP A 225 12.41 27.12 -17.97
CA ASP A 225 11.86 27.76 -19.17
C ASP A 225 10.91 26.78 -19.87
N ASP A 226 9.69 27.24 -20.14
CA ASP A 226 8.72 26.56 -20.98
C ASP A 226 8.29 27.48 -22.12
N ASN A 227 9.00 27.40 -23.24
CA ASN A 227 8.72 28.15 -24.47
C ASN A 227 8.62 29.68 -24.26
N GLY A 228 9.49 30.23 -23.40
CA GLY A 228 9.51 31.66 -23.09
C GLY A 228 8.57 32.08 -21.95
N ALA A 229 7.87 31.13 -21.32
CA ALA A 229 7.13 31.33 -20.08
C ALA A 229 7.89 30.73 -18.88
N VAL A 230 7.64 31.27 -17.69
CA VAL A 230 8.19 30.74 -16.45
C VAL A 230 7.39 29.50 -16.03
N ALA A 231 8.07 28.39 -15.80
CA ALA A 231 7.49 27.17 -15.25
C ALA A 231 8.18 26.76 -13.95
N ILE A 232 7.49 25.96 -13.14
CA ILE A 232 8.01 25.37 -11.91
C ILE A 232 7.87 23.84 -12.00
N ASP A 233 9.00 23.15 -12.02
CA ASP A 233 9.09 21.70 -11.91
C ASP A 233 9.07 21.30 -10.44
N PHE A 234 7.95 20.73 -10.00
CA PHE A 234 7.80 20.19 -8.67
C PHE A 234 8.22 18.72 -8.62
N THR A 235 9.01 18.36 -7.61
CA THR A 235 9.34 16.98 -7.27
C THR A 235 8.92 16.68 -5.85
N ASN A 236 8.01 15.72 -5.66
CA ASN A 236 7.52 15.28 -4.37
C ASN A 236 8.27 14.02 -3.94
N ALA A 237 9.10 14.12 -2.90
CA ALA A 237 9.79 12.96 -2.34
C ALA A 237 8.89 12.14 -1.39
N THR A 238 7.68 12.61 -1.07
CA THR A 238 6.73 11.97 -0.14
C THR A 238 5.59 11.29 -0.89
N GLY A 239 4.93 10.32 -0.27
CA GLY A 239 3.67 9.71 -0.67
C GLY A 239 2.44 10.58 -0.38
N GLY A 240 2.63 11.81 0.13
CA GLY A 240 1.55 12.77 0.30
C GLY A 240 1.02 13.29 -1.03
N PHE A 241 -0.26 13.61 -1.08
CA PHE A 241 -0.90 14.25 -2.22
C PHE A 241 -1.12 15.73 -1.92
N TYR A 242 -0.84 16.61 -2.87
CA TYR A 242 -1.03 18.04 -2.67
C TYR A 242 -1.83 18.65 -3.81
N THR A 243 -2.90 19.38 -3.49
CA THR A 243 -3.53 20.26 -4.47
C THR A 243 -2.72 21.52 -4.64
N ILE A 244 -2.67 22.01 -5.87
CA ILE A 244 -1.86 23.16 -6.25
C ILE A 244 -2.78 24.35 -6.37
N SER A 245 -2.52 25.38 -5.59
CA SER A 245 -3.22 26.65 -5.65
C SER A 245 -2.23 27.78 -5.89
N VAL A 246 -2.70 28.86 -6.51
CA VAL A 246 -1.87 29.98 -6.93
C VAL A 246 -2.52 31.29 -6.49
N ALA A 247 -1.71 32.27 -6.12
CA ALA A 247 -2.17 33.60 -5.72
C ALA A 247 -1.20 34.69 -6.21
N PRO A 248 -1.67 35.81 -6.77
CA PRO A 248 -3.07 36.08 -7.14
C PRO A 248 -3.58 35.15 -8.26
N GLY A 249 -4.89 34.95 -8.38
CA GLY A 249 -5.45 33.91 -9.25
C GLY A 249 -5.22 34.12 -10.76
N ASP A 250 -4.87 35.35 -11.14
CA ASP A 250 -4.50 35.80 -12.49
C ASP A 250 -3.07 35.40 -12.91
N ILE A 251 -2.24 34.90 -11.98
CA ILE A 251 -0.93 34.29 -12.36
C ILE A 251 -1.09 33.05 -13.24
N GLY A 252 -2.30 32.51 -13.34
CA GLY A 252 -2.60 31.35 -14.17
C GLY A 252 -1.87 30.10 -13.66
N GLY A 253 -1.64 29.14 -14.55
CA GLY A 253 -1.03 27.87 -14.17
C GLY A 253 -1.66 26.69 -14.88
N ALA A 254 -1.00 26.18 -15.91
CA ALA A 254 -1.31 24.87 -16.47
C ALA A 254 -0.46 23.83 -15.73
N TRP A 255 -1.11 22.95 -14.98
CA TRP A 255 -0.45 21.81 -14.35
C TRP A 255 -0.41 20.63 -15.30
N VAL A 256 0.77 20.01 -15.44
CA VAL A 256 0.93 18.74 -16.14
C VAL A 256 1.74 17.79 -15.26
N VAL A 257 1.30 16.54 -15.19
CA VAL A 257 2.11 15.48 -14.57
C VAL A 257 3.19 15.06 -15.56
N THR A 258 4.45 15.05 -15.13
CA THR A 258 5.61 14.82 -16.03
C THR A 258 6.12 13.39 -15.99
N GLN A 259 5.49 12.53 -15.19
CA GLN A 259 5.79 11.11 -15.08
C GLN A 259 4.52 10.26 -15.19
N ALA A 260 4.67 9.00 -15.58
CA ALA A 260 3.57 8.05 -15.50
C ALA A 260 3.17 7.84 -14.03
N LEU A 261 1.87 7.87 -13.76
CA LEU A 261 1.30 7.56 -12.46
C LEU A 261 0.75 6.15 -12.49
N SER A 262 0.91 5.43 -11.38
CA SER A 262 0.18 4.17 -11.18
C SER A 262 -1.33 4.42 -11.10
N MET A 263 -2.13 3.37 -11.26
CA MET A 263 -3.59 3.43 -11.04
C MET A 263 -3.93 4.05 -9.68
N ALA A 264 -3.20 3.63 -8.63
CA ALA A 264 -3.44 4.09 -7.27
C ALA A 264 -3.13 5.58 -7.10
N ASP A 265 -2.07 6.08 -7.75
CA ASP A 265 -1.72 7.50 -7.74
C ASP A 265 -2.67 8.36 -8.58
N SER A 266 -3.11 7.83 -9.73
CA SER A 266 -4.09 8.49 -10.60
C SER A 266 -5.45 8.61 -9.92
N ALA A 267 -5.94 7.53 -9.30
CA ALA A 267 -7.18 7.53 -8.52
C ALA A 267 -7.09 8.46 -7.31
N GLY A 268 -5.98 8.42 -6.57
CA GLY A 268 -5.74 9.35 -5.46
C GLY A 268 -5.72 10.81 -5.92
N SER A 269 -5.13 11.10 -7.08
CA SER A 269 -5.09 12.45 -7.66
C SER A 269 -6.47 12.93 -8.10
N LEU A 270 -7.29 12.05 -8.69
CA LEU A 270 -8.66 12.38 -9.09
C LEU A 270 -9.52 12.79 -7.90
N VAL A 271 -9.46 12.03 -6.80
CA VAL A 271 -10.18 12.34 -5.56
C VAL A 271 -9.64 13.62 -4.92
N ALA A 272 -8.32 13.84 -4.92
CA ALA A 272 -7.70 15.05 -4.39
C ALA A 272 -8.05 16.31 -5.21
N ALA A 273 -8.24 16.18 -6.53
CA ALA A 273 -8.47 17.30 -7.45
C ALA A 273 -9.83 17.97 -7.30
N ALA A 274 -10.79 17.35 -6.60
CA ALA A 274 -12.12 17.91 -6.34
C ALA A 274 -12.13 19.20 -5.47
N THR A 275 -10.95 19.68 -5.06
CA THR A 275 -10.78 20.91 -4.28
C THR A 275 -11.01 22.17 -5.14
N PRO A 276 -11.89 23.10 -4.75
CA PRO A 276 -12.14 24.34 -5.49
C PRO A 276 -10.86 25.16 -5.74
N ASN A 277 -10.74 25.74 -6.93
CA ASN A 277 -9.61 26.58 -7.36
C ASN A 277 -8.25 25.87 -7.46
N SER A 278 -8.22 24.54 -7.37
CA SER A 278 -7.02 23.76 -7.64
C SER A 278 -6.61 23.86 -9.11
N LYS A 279 -5.31 24.02 -9.38
CA LYS A 279 -4.71 23.94 -10.72
C LYS A 279 -4.38 22.51 -11.12
N GLY A 280 -4.33 21.59 -10.14
CA GLY A 280 -3.94 20.21 -10.34
C GLY A 280 -3.48 19.58 -9.03
N VAL A 281 -3.02 18.33 -9.12
CA VAL A 281 -2.54 17.57 -7.96
C VAL A 281 -1.12 17.08 -8.20
N LEU A 282 -0.25 17.35 -7.25
CA LEU A 282 1.04 16.72 -7.11
C LEU A 282 0.85 15.42 -6.31
N ALA A 283 0.91 14.29 -7.03
CA ALA A 283 0.73 12.96 -6.45
C ALA A 283 1.90 12.55 -5.55
N GLY A 284 1.68 11.49 -4.77
CA GLY A 284 2.71 10.92 -3.93
C GLY A 284 3.86 10.31 -4.75
N ARG A 285 5.11 10.67 -4.42
CA ARG A 285 6.34 10.23 -5.07
C ARG A 285 6.35 10.53 -6.56
N SER A 286 5.86 11.72 -6.90
CA SER A 286 5.76 12.15 -8.28
C SER A 286 6.41 13.48 -8.59
N ALA A 287 6.55 13.75 -9.87
CA ALA A 287 6.92 15.05 -10.41
C ALA A 287 5.85 15.59 -11.36
N GLY A 288 5.82 16.91 -11.49
CA GLY A 288 4.98 17.60 -12.45
C GLY A 288 5.43 19.03 -12.64
N ARG A 289 4.87 19.69 -13.66
CA ARG A 289 5.21 21.04 -14.06
C ARG A 289 4.00 21.95 -13.97
N LEU A 290 4.18 23.10 -13.32
CA LEU A 290 3.24 24.21 -13.34
C LEU A 290 3.78 25.30 -14.26
N THR A 291 3.17 25.51 -15.41
CA THR A 291 3.53 26.60 -16.33
C THR A 291 2.67 27.83 -16.05
N LEU A 292 3.30 28.94 -15.68
CA LEU A 292 2.62 30.20 -15.35
C LEU A 292 2.27 30.98 -16.63
N ASN A 293 1.35 31.93 -16.50
CA ASN A 293 1.04 32.83 -17.61
C ASN A 293 2.28 33.66 -18.01
N SER A 294 2.35 34.09 -19.27
CA SER A 294 3.42 34.99 -19.73
C SER A 294 3.36 36.35 -19.03
N GLY A 295 4.52 36.90 -18.68
CA GLY A 295 4.64 38.24 -18.09
C GLY A 295 4.43 38.32 -16.58
N ILE A 296 4.27 37.18 -15.89
CA ILE A 296 4.17 37.13 -14.43
C ILE A 296 5.54 37.42 -13.80
N THR A 297 5.60 38.43 -12.94
CA THR A 297 6.82 38.85 -12.24
C THR A 297 6.82 38.51 -10.75
N GLU A 298 5.64 38.25 -10.18
CA GLU A 298 5.50 37.84 -8.78
C GLU A 298 4.28 36.94 -8.58
N GLY A 299 4.33 36.07 -7.57
CA GLY A 299 3.20 35.22 -7.20
C GLY A 299 3.57 34.20 -6.12
N ASP A 300 2.56 33.64 -5.47
CA ASP A 300 2.68 32.56 -4.50
C ASP A 300 2.05 31.28 -5.08
N VAL A 301 2.73 30.14 -4.92
CA VAL A 301 2.22 28.80 -5.21
C VAL A 301 2.11 28.04 -3.89
N ARG A 302 0.91 27.56 -3.59
CA ARG A 302 0.59 26.85 -2.35
C ARG A 302 0.18 25.43 -2.63
N LEU A 303 0.87 24.49 -2.00
CA LEU A 303 0.59 23.06 -2.02
C LEU A 303 -0.17 22.68 -0.74
N GLN A 304 -1.41 22.24 -0.88
CA GLN A 304 -2.28 21.87 0.25
C GLN A 304 -2.41 20.36 0.35
N PRO A 305 -2.06 19.72 1.48
CA PRO A 305 -2.11 18.28 1.63
C PRO A 305 -3.55 17.74 1.52
N GLN A 306 -3.70 16.60 0.87
CA GLN A 306 -4.99 15.94 0.59
C GLN A 306 -5.02 14.51 1.17
N PRO A 307 -5.52 14.34 2.41
CA PRO A 307 -5.64 13.04 3.08
C PRO A 307 -6.40 11.98 2.28
N GLN A 308 -7.42 12.39 1.54
CA GLN A 308 -8.28 11.52 0.74
C GLN A 308 -7.53 10.86 -0.43
N GLY A 309 -6.52 11.53 -1.00
CA GLY A 309 -5.66 10.93 -2.02
C GLY A 309 -4.80 9.80 -1.45
N ILE A 310 -4.25 10.01 -0.25
CA ILE A 310 -3.45 9.02 0.48
C ILE A 310 -4.31 7.79 0.81
N LEU A 311 -5.52 8.01 1.33
CA LEU A 311 -6.43 6.93 1.66
C LEU A 311 -6.81 6.11 0.42
N THR A 312 -7.16 6.77 -0.68
CA THR A 312 -7.53 6.10 -1.94
C THR A 312 -6.37 5.23 -2.44
N LYS A 313 -5.14 5.76 -2.43
CA LYS A 313 -3.94 5.00 -2.77
C LYS A 313 -3.74 3.79 -1.85
N SER A 314 -3.97 3.97 -0.54
CA SER A 314 -3.80 2.92 0.47
C SER A 314 -4.78 1.77 0.25
N LEU A 315 -6.05 2.10 0.00
CA LEU A 315 -7.10 1.12 -0.28
C LEU A 315 -6.79 0.33 -1.55
N LEU A 316 -6.42 1.00 -2.64
CA LEU A 316 -6.04 0.33 -3.89
C LEU A 316 -4.75 -0.49 -3.76
N SER A 317 -3.80 -0.05 -2.94
CA SER A 317 -2.63 -0.87 -2.60
C SER A 317 -3.04 -2.14 -1.85
N GLY A 318 -4.03 -2.05 -0.95
CA GLY A 318 -4.64 -3.20 -0.29
C GLY A 318 -5.36 -4.14 -1.27
N VAL A 319 -6.08 -3.60 -2.26
CA VAL A 319 -6.67 -4.40 -3.35
C VAL A 319 -5.60 -5.22 -4.08
N GLY A 320 -4.46 -4.61 -4.41
CA GLY A 320 -3.35 -5.33 -5.05
C GLY A 320 -2.84 -6.52 -4.22
N MET A 321 -2.88 -6.41 -2.88
CA MET A 321 -2.49 -7.50 -1.98
C MET A 321 -3.47 -8.68 -1.95
N LEU A 322 -4.68 -8.51 -2.48
CA LEU A 322 -5.64 -9.60 -2.69
C LEU A 322 -5.31 -10.41 -3.97
N GLY A 323 -4.25 -10.05 -4.69
CA GLY A 323 -3.80 -10.75 -5.90
C GLY A 323 -4.31 -10.15 -7.22
N LEU A 324 -4.85 -8.93 -7.19
CA LEU A 324 -5.25 -8.21 -8.38
C LEU A 324 -4.05 -7.44 -8.96
N ASP A 325 -3.76 -7.68 -10.24
CA ASP A 325 -2.88 -6.79 -11.00
C ASP A 325 -3.67 -5.57 -11.47
N LEU A 326 -3.28 -4.39 -10.98
CA LEU A 326 -3.93 -3.14 -11.32
C LEU A 326 -3.44 -2.55 -12.64
N GLY A 327 -2.28 -2.98 -13.16
CA GLY A 327 -1.69 -2.43 -14.38
C GLY A 327 -2.62 -2.52 -15.60
N PRO A 328 -3.23 -3.69 -15.89
CA PRO A 328 -4.18 -3.81 -17.00
C PRO A 328 -5.42 -2.92 -16.86
N LEU A 329 -5.83 -2.61 -15.61
CA LEU A 329 -7.02 -1.82 -15.31
C LEU A 329 -6.84 -0.32 -15.58
N GLU A 330 -5.59 0.16 -15.62
CA GLU A 330 -5.25 1.56 -15.92
C GLU A 330 -5.77 2.01 -17.29
N ASN A 331 -5.85 1.08 -18.24
CA ASN A 331 -6.23 1.36 -19.62
C ASN A 331 -7.73 1.16 -19.89
N ILE A 332 -8.53 0.92 -18.85
CA ILE A 332 -9.98 0.68 -18.97
C ILE A 332 -10.74 1.97 -18.61
N PRO A 333 -11.37 2.67 -19.58
CA PRO A 333 -12.06 3.95 -19.33
C PRO A 333 -13.17 3.87 -18.29
N GLU A 334 -13.93 2.79 -18.25
CA GLU A 334 -15.06 2.59 -17.33
C GLU A 334 -14.59 2.58 -15.87
N THR A 335 -13.37 2.10 -15.61
CA THR A 335 -12.77 2.18 -14.29
C THR A 335 -12.71 3.64 -13.84
N TRP A 336 -12.21 4.53 -14.71
CA TRP A 336 -12.08 5.95 -14.42
C TRP A 336 -13.42 6.68 -14.35
N ASP A 337 -14.38 6.31 -15.20
CA ASP A 337 -15.75 6.87 -15.15
C ASP A 337 -16.42 6.57 -13.80
N CYS A 338 -16.22 5.37 -13.26
CA CYS A 338 -16.74 5.00 -11.94
C CYS A 338 -16.11 5.82 -10.81
N PHE A 339 -14.79 6.00 -10.82
CA PHE A 339 -14.14 6.88 -9.83
C PHE A 339 -14.61 8.34 -9.98
N ALA A 340 -14.67 8.87 -11.20
CA ALA A 340 -15.04 10.26 -11.48
C ALA A 340 -16.49 10.57 -11.07
N THR A 341 -17.41 9.65 -11.34
CA THR A 341 -18.83 9.79 -10.97
C THR A 341 -18.98 9.89 -9.45
N ILE A 342 -18.26 9.05 -8.70
CA ILE A 342 -18.34 9.03 -7.24
C ILE A 342 -17.65 10.24 -6.62
N THR A 343 -16.52 10.71 -7.17
CA THR A 343 -15.88 11.96 -6.70
C THR A 343 -16.74 13.21 -6.93
N ASN A 344 -17.55 13.21 -7.98
CA ASN A 344 -18.44 14.34 -8.28
C ASN A 344 -19.74 14.32 -7.45
N THR A 345 -20.19 13.14 -7.04
CA THR A 345 -21.46 12.97 -6.30
C THR A 345 -21.26 12.93 -4.80
N THR A 346 -20.14 12.35 -4.34
CA THR A 346 -19.75 12.27 -2.94
C THR A 346 -18.79 13.41 -2.67
N LYS A 347 -19.20 14.42 -1.90
CA LYS A 347 -18.29 15.47 -1.43
C LYS A 347 -17.34 14.86 -0.41
N LEU A 348 -16.35 14.12 -0.89
CA LEU A 348 -15.22 13.63 -0.11
C LEU A 348 -14.28 14.82 0.18
N ASP A 349 -14.78 15.83 0.88
CA ASP A 349 -13.91 16.84 1.47
C ASP A 349 -13.27 16.26 2.76
N GLY A 350 -12.27 16.96 3.31
CA GLY A 350 -11.56 16.51 4.52
C GLY A 350 -12.43 16.36 5.78
N SER A 351 -13.75 16.57 5.68
CA SER A 351 -14.75 16.38 6.74
C SER A 351 -15.70 15.19 6.52
N ALA A 352 -15.52 14.42 5.43
CA ALA A 352 -16.34 13.26 5.13
C ALA A 352 -16.33 12.25 6.28
N SER A 353 -17.52 11.84 6.71
CA SER A 353 -17.70 10.81 7.73
C SER A 353 -17.29 9.44 7.20
N THR A 354 -16.97 8.51 8.11
CA THR A 354 -16.69 7.11 7.76
C THR A 354 -17.84 6.48 6.97
N ALA A 355 -19.09 6.86 7.26
CA ALA A 355 -20.27 6.36 6.55
C ALA A 355 -20.35 6.86 5.10
N GLU A 356 -20.07 8.14 4.85
CA GLU A 356 -20.03 8.71 3.49
C GLU A 356 -18.91 8.08 2.65
N MET A 357 -17.77 7.80 3.30
CA MET A 357 -16.65 7.13 2.67
C MET A 357 -16.96 5.68 2.30
N VAL A 358 -17.54 4.90 3.23
CA VAL A 358 -17.99 3.53 2.96
C VAL A 358 -19.04 3.52 1.85
N SER A 359 -19.97 4.46 1.85
CA SER A 359 -20.97 4.62 0.78
C SER A 359 -20.32 4.94 -0.57
N GLY A 360 -19.29 5.79 -0.60
CA GLY A 360 -18.54 6.10 -1.81
C GLY A 360 -17.80 4.86 -2.37
N ILE A 361 -17.12 4.11 -1.50
CA ILE A 361 -16.43 2.86 -1.87
C ILE A 361 -17.43 1.83 -2.42
N GLY A 362 -18.59 1.66 -1.75
CA GLY A 362 -19.66 0.79 -2.22
C GLY A 362 -20.23 1.23 -3.58
N GLY A 363 -20.37 2.54 -3.80
CA GLY A 363 -20.77 3.11 -5.08
C GLY A 363 -19.79 2.82 -6.21
N ILE A 364 -18.47 2.90 -5.96
CA ILE A 364 -17.43 2.54 -6.93
C ILE A 364 -17.54 1.05 -7.28
N SER A 365 -17.61 0.18 -6.27
CA SER A 365 -17.78 -1.27 -6.44
C SER A 365 -18.99 -1.59 -7.32
N GLN A 366 -20.16 -1.05 -6.99
CA GLN A 366 -21.39 -1.29 -7.74
C GLN A 366 -21.31 -0.79 -9.19
N CYS A 367 -20.67 0.35 -9.42
CA CYS A 367 -20.44 0.87 -10.75
C CYS A 367 -19.57 -0.10 -11.59
N LEU A 368 -18.44 -0.55 -11.03
CA LEU A 368 -17.53 -1.48 -11.70
C LEU A 368 -18.21 -2.83 -12.03
N VAL A 369 -18.94 -3.40 -11.06
CA VAL A 369 -19.71 -4.65 -11.25
C VAL A 369 -20.81 -4.47 -12.31
N THR A 370 -21.43 -3.29 -12.40
CA THR A 370 -22.46 -3.01 -13.41
C THR A 370 -21.85 -2.92 -14.81
N HIS A 371 -20.71 -2.24 -14.96
CA HIS A 371 -19.97 -2.21 -16.22
C HIS A 371 -19.52 -3.62 -16.65
N ALA A 372 -19.14 -4.48 -15.71
CA ALA A 372 -18.79 -5.87 -15.98
C ALA A 372 -19.98 -6.76 -16.44
N LYS A 373 -21.23 -6.29 -16.34
CA LYS A 373 -22.43 -7.04 -16.77
C LYS A 373 -22.90 -6.72 -18.20
N VAL A 374 -22.26 -5.78 -18.90
CA VAL A 374 -22.67 -5.37 -20.25
C VAL A 374 -22.36 -6.50 -21.26
N LYS A 375 -23.39 -7.11 -21.85
CA LYS A 375 -23.23 -8.22 -22.81
C LYS A 375 -22.50 -7.75 -24.09
N GLY A 376 -21.45 -8.48 -24.49
CA GLY A 376 -20.74 -8.30 -25.75
C GLY A 376 -19.34 -7.66 -25.66
N GLY A 377 -18.78 -7.51 -24.46
CA GLY A 377 -17.40 -7.05 -24.24
C GLY A 377 -16.36 -8.18 -24.27
N ASP A 378 -15.08 -7.81 -24.18
CA ASP A 378 -13.96 -8.74 -24.00
C ASP A 378 -14.03 -9.40 -22.61
N ASP A 379 -14.19 -10.73 -22.55
CA ASP A 379 -14.36 -11.49 -21.30
C ASP A 379 -13.22 -11.26 -20.30
N ILE A 380 -11.98 -11.04 -20.77
CA ILE A 380 -10.84 -10.76 -19.90
C ILE A 380 -11.04 -9.42 -19.18
N ARG A 381 -11.42 -8.39 -19.94
CA ARG A 381 -11.70 -7.05 -19.43
C ARG A 381 -12.87 -7.05 -18.43
N MET A 382 -13.92 -7.81 -18.73
CA MET A 382 -15.12 -7.87 -17.88
C MET A 382 -14.84 -8.60 -16.57
N ALA A 383 -14.09 -9.71 -16.62
CA ALA A 383 -13.63 -10.40 -15.41
C ALA A 383 -12.72 -9.48 -14.58
N ALA A 384 -11.83 -8.71 -15.21
CA ALA A 384 -10.96 -7.78 -14.49
C ALA A 384 -11.74 -6.66 -13.78
N LEU A 385 -12.77 -6.10 -14.42
CA LEU A 385 -13.68 -5.11 -13.81
C LEU A 385 -14.52 -5.71 -12.68
N HIS A 386 -15.04 -6.91 -12.87
CA HIS A 386 -15.82 -7.61 -11.84
C HIS A 386 -14.98 -7.90 -10.61
N ARG A 387 -13.77 -8.43 -10.81
CA ARG A 387 -12.77 -8.63 -9.75
C ARG A 387 -12.47 -7.37 -8.98
N LEU A 388 -12.18 -6.28 -9.68
CA LEU A 388 -11.91 -5.00 -9.03
C LEU A 388 -13.10 -4.57 -8.18
N GLY A 389 -14.32 -4.70 -8.73
CA GLY A 389 -15.56 -4.43 -8.00
C GLY A 389 -15.68 -5.24 -6.70
N VAL A 390 -15.52 -6.56 -6.77
CA VAL A 390 -15.55 -7.46 -5.60
C VAL A 390 -14.44 -7.13 -4.61
N ALA A 391 -13.21 -6.88 -5.08
CA ALA A 391 -12.10 -6.54 -4.20
C ALA A 391 -12.30 -5.21 -3.47
N VAL A 392 -12.91 -4.22 -4.13
CA VAL A 392 -13.30 -2.93 -3.53
C VAL A 392 -14.47 -3.12 -2.57
N ASP A 393 -15.44 -3.99 -2.89
CA ASP A 393 -16.58 -4.34 -2.03
C ASP A 393 -16.14 -4.90 -0.67
N LEU A 394 -15.12 -5.76 -0.67
CA LEU A 394 -14.53 -6.29 0.56
C LEU A 394 -14.00 -5.20 1.50
N LEU A 395 -13.69 -4.00 0.97
CA LEU A 395 -13.26 -2.84 1.76
C LEU A 395 -14.43 -2.02 2.33
N THR A 396 -15.69 -2.33 1.99
CA THR A 396 -16.85 -1.59 2.50
C THR A 396 -17.28 -2.03 3.90
N GLU A 397 -17.04 -3.30 4.25
CA GLU A 397 -17.43 -3.87 5.55
C GLU A 397 -16.40 -3.64 6.66
N LEU A 398 -15.58 -2.61 6.52
CA LEU A 398 -14.46 -2.40 7.44
C LEU A 398 -14.95 -1.90 8.81
N PRO A 399 -14.33 -2.39 9.91
CA PRO A 399 -14.65 -1.93 11.26
C PRO A 399 -14.42 -0.42 11.43
N ALA A 400 -15.12 0.18 12.41
CA ALA A 400 -14.97 1.57 12.85
C ALA A 400 -13.51 2.02 13.09
N GLN A 401 -12.59 1.07 13.29
CA GLN A 401 -11.15 1.27 13.46
C GLN A 401 -10.47 1.96 12.27
N LEU A 402 -10.93 1.77 11.02
CA LEU A 402 -10.43 2.57 9.89
C LEU A 402 -10.88 4.03 10.02
N GLY A 403 -12.11 4.26 10.51
CA GLY A 403 -12.61 5.59 10.84
C GLY A 403 -11.76 6.28 11.90
N ASP A 404 -11.38 5.57 12.97
CA ASP A 404 -10.49 6.10 14.02
C ASP A 404 -9.09 6.41 13.48
N PHE A 405 -8.55 5.56 12.61
CA PHE A 405 -7.27 5.80 11.93
C PHE A 405 -7.31 7.05 11.04
N ILE A 406 -8.39 7.23 10.27
CA ILE A 406 -8.58 8.40 9.41
C ILE A 406 -8.77 9.69 10.22
N ALA A 407 -9.60 9.63 11.26
CA ALA A 407 -9.91 10.79 12.10
C ALA A 407 -8.68 11.30 12.87
N VAL A 408 -7.82 10.40 13.36
CA VAL A 408 -6.69 10.79 14.23
C VAL A 408 -5.36 10.84 13.47
N GLY A 409 -5.06 9.85 12.61
CA GLY A 409 -3.74 9.71 11.96
C GLY A 409 -3.56 10.55 10.69
N LEU A 410 -4.58 10.61 9.84
CA LEU A 410 -4.52 11.33 8.56
C LEU A 410 -4.61 12.86 8.73
N GLN A 411 -5.45 13.33 9.64
CA GLN A 411 -5.56 14.77 9.95
C GLN A 411 -4.32 15.31 10.66
N GLN A 412 -3.71 14.56 11.60
CA GLN A 412 -2.47 14.98 12.25
C GLN A 412 -1.26 14.98 11.29
N ALA A 413 -1.20 14.07 10.32
CA ALA A 413 -0.16 14.08 9.29
C ALA A 413 -0.31 15.24 8.28
N ALA A 414 -1.54 15.68 8.02
CA ALA A 414 -1.84 16.76 7.07
C ALA A 414 -1.84 18.17 7.70
N GLY A 415 -2.15 18.29 8.99
CA GLY A 415 -2.40 19.57 9.67
C GLY A 415 -1.24 20.57 9.66
N ASP A 416 0.01 20.09 9.58
CA ASP A 416 1.23 20.93 9.64
C ASP A 416 2.03 20.98 8.32
N SER A 417 1.47 20.49 7.19
CA SER A 417 2.24 20.17 5.98
C SER A 417 1.95 21.06 4.76
N VAL A 418 1.35 22.25 4.93
CA VAL A 418 1.17 23.21 3.83
C VAL A 418 2.53 23.73 3.36
N LEU A 419 2.78 23.70 2.05
CA LEU A 419 4.03 24.20 1.47
C LEU A 419 3.76 25.42 0.60
N ASP A 420 4.45 26.51 0.89
CA ASP A 420 4.35 27.77 0.16
C ASP A 420 5.66 28.04 -0.60
N PHE A 421 5.54 28.41 -1.87
CA PHE A 421 6.62 28.83 -2.76
C PHE A 421 6.33 30.23 -3.27
N ARG A 422 7.33 31.11 -3.24
CA ARG A 422 7.17 32.51 -3.60
C ARG A 422 8.06 32.86 -4.79
N LEU A 423 7.45 33.25 -5.89
CA LEU A 423 8.10 33.75 -7.10
C LEU A 423 8.23 35.27 -7.03
N ARG A 424 9.41 35.79 -7.37
CA ARG A 424 9.69 37.21 -7.59
C ARG A 424 10.70 37.40 -8.70
N THR A 425 10.65 38.52 -9.39
CA THR A 425 11.78 38.99 -10.18
C THR A 425 12.84 39.58 -9.26
N ALA A 426 14.12 39.28 -9.52
CA ALA A 426 15.20 39.96 -8.84
C ALA A 426 15.20 41.42 -9.29
N VAL A 427 15.00 42.35 -8.36
CA VAL A 427 15.24 43.78 -8.66
C VAL A 427 16.73 43.91 -8.96
N PRO A 428 17.14 44.56 -10.07
CA PRO A 428 18.55 44.80 -10.32
C PRO A 428 19.08 45.60 -9.14
N THR A 429 19.91 44.97 -8.31
CA THR A 429 20.61 45.67 -7.26
C THR A 429 21.53 46.66 -7.98
N PRO A 430 21.39 47.98 -7.75
CA PRO A 430 22.34 48.93 -8.34
C PRO A 430 23.73 48.48 -7.90
N THR A 431 24.67 48.42 -8.84
CA THR A 431 26.07 48.07 -8.61
C THR A 431 26.64 48.94 -7.48
N GLU A 432 26.54 48.50 -6.24
CA GLU A 432 27.19 49.14 -5.12
C GLU A 432 28.64 48.67 -5.09
N THR A 433 29.52 49.64 -5.27
CA THR A 433 30.95 49.60 -5.01
C THR A 433 31.26 48.75 -3.77
N PRO A 434 32.20 47.79 -3.84
CA PRO A 434 32.40 46.81 -2.77
C PRO A 434 33.00 47.48 -1.53
N THR A 435 32.16 47.80 -0.57
CA THR A 435 32.57 48.15 0.80
C THR A 435 31.57 47.61 1.81
N SER A 436 31.55 46.29 1.98
CA SER A 436 31.48 45.67 3.29
C SER A 436 31.85 44.20 3.14
N GLN A 437 32.69 43.76 4.06
CA GLN A 437 33.09 42.37 4.22
C GLN A 437 31.85 41.46 4.17
N PRO A 438 31.86 40.35 3.40
CA PRO A 438 30.76 39.39 3.43
C PRO A 438 30.46 39.01 4.88
N PRO A 439 29.17 38.83 5.27
CA PRO A 439 28.86 38.23 6.55
C PRO A 439 29.69 36.94 6.66
N ALA A 440 30.40 36.78 7.78
CA ALA A 440 31.29 35.64 7.97
C ALA A 440 30.53 34.35 7.60
N PRO A 441 31.11 33.46 6.78
CA PRO A 441 30.42 32.24 6.41
C PRO A 441 29.96 31.53 7.68
N GLU A 442 28.66 31.23 7.75
CA GLU A 442 28.10 30.49 8.88
C GLU A 442 28.91 29.20 9.06
N SER A 443 29.39 28.96 10.29
CA SER A 443 30.20 27.79 10.60
C SER A 443 29.44 26.51 10.23
N THR A 444 30.07 25.65 9.43
CA THR A 444 29.61 24.30 9.12
C THR A 444 30.34 23.24 9.96
N VAL A 445 31.13 23.68 10.93
CA VAL A 445 31.92 22.82 11.81
C VAL A 445 31.02 22.25 12.89
N ILE A 446 30.91 20.92 12.93
CA ILE A 446 30.08 20.22 13.92
C ILE A 446 30.65 20.47 15.33
N ASP A 447 29.78 20.83 16.28
CA ASP A 447 30.12 21.04 17.69
C ASP A 447 29.27 20.19 18.66
N ARG A 448 28.15 19.62 18.19
CA ARG A 448 27.26 18.77 18.99
C ARG A 448 26.63 17.66 18.15
N VAL A 449 26.44 16.49 18.75
CA VAL A 449 25.64 15.39 18.20
C VAL A 449 24.59 14.97 19.23
N ASP A 450 23.31 15.12 18.89
CA ASP A 450 22.20 14.72 19.76
C ASP A 450 21.66 13.35 19.32
N VAL A 451 21.54 12.40 20.26
CA VAL A 451 21.08 11.03 20.01
C VAL A 451 19.75 10.77 20.72
N SER A 452 18.79 10.17 20.02
CA SER A 452 17.48 9.77 20.58
C SER A 452 17.03 8.42 20.04
N THR A 453 16.08 7.77 20.71
CA THR A 453 15.57 6.45 20.31
C THR A 453 14.05 6.44 20.22
N TRP A 454 13.48 5.56 19.40
CA TRP A 454 12.04 5.33 19.31
C TRP A 454 11.72 3.88 18.95
N ALA A 455 10.60 3.37 19.47
CA ALA A 455 9.97 2.14 19.05
C ALA A 455 8.49 2.13 19.47
N TYR A 456 7.69 1.25 18.86
CA TYR A 456 6.31 0.97 19.29
C TYR A 456 6.26 0.40 20.72
N ASP A 457 5.12 0.58 21.39
CA ASP A 457 4.88 0.21 22.79
C ASP A 457 5.88 0.86 23.76
N ARG A 458 6.06 2.17 23.59
CA ARG A 458 6.87 3.01 24.48
C ARG A 458 6.18 3.12 25.85
N ILE A 459 6.92 2.77 26.90
CA ILE A 459 6.44 2.86 28.28
C ILE A 459 6.65 4.29 28.77
N GLU A 460 7.92 4.71 28.84
CA GLU A 460 8.34 6.06 29.24
C GLU A 460 9.80 6.26 28.86
N GLY A 461 10.18 7.45 28.40
CA GLY A 461 11.56 7.76 28.04
C GLY A 461 12.09 6.76 27.00
N ASP A 462 13.29 6.24 27.16
CA ASP A 462 13.86 5.26 26.22
C ASP A 462 13.60 3.80 26.65
N ASN A 463 12.45 3.56 27.28
CA ASN A 463 11.99 2.23 27.68
C ASN A 463 10.82 1.76 26.81
N TYR A 464 10.91 0.52 26.32
CA TYR A 464 9.94 -0.07 25.38
C TYR A 464 9.56 -1.50 25.81
N LYS A 465 8.31 -1.90 25.57
CA LYS A 465 7.83 -3.26 25.89
C LYS A 465 8.10 -4.25 24.75
N ALA A 466 8.79 -5.36 24.98
CA ALA A 466 9.14 -6.36 23.98
C ALA A 466 7.94 -6.85 23.15
N ASP A 467 8.20 -7.16 21.88
CA ASP A 467 7.22 -7.77 20.98
C ASP A 467 6.97 -9.23 21.40
N ASN A 468 5.93 -9.88 20.87
CA ASN A 468 5.53 -11.25 21.28
C ASN A 468 6.64 -12.32 21.13
N ASN A 469 7.67 -12.06 20.34
CA ASN A 469 8.84 -12.93 20.16
C ASN A 469 9.98 -12.66 21.18
N GLY A 470 9.79 -11.73 22.11
CA GLY A 470 10.79 -11.31 23.10
C GLY A 470 11.84 -10.32 22.58
N GLY A 471 11.81 -9.94 21.30
CA GLY A 471 12.68 -8.94 20.69
C GLY A 471 12.00 -7.57 20.55
N LYS A 472 12.71 -6.63 19.94
CA LYS A 472 12.14 -5.35 19.48
C LYS A 472 12.94 -4.76 18.33
N SER A 473 12.27 -4.08 17.41
CA SER A 473 12.91 -3.17 16.46
C SER A 473 12.97 -1.75 17.04
N VAL A 474 14.16 -1.24 17.34
CA VAL A 474 14.36 0.11 17.88
C VAL A 474 15.01 1.00 16.83
N ALA A 475 14.41 2.16 16.57
CA ALA A 475 15.01 3.22 15.79
C ALA A 475 15.96 4.06 16.64
N ILE A 476 17.16 4.30 16.11
CA ILE A 476 18.13 5.21 16.71
C ILE A 476 18.31 6.40 15.78
N TYR A 477 18.19 7.60 16.34
CA TYR A 477 18.37 8.87 15.66
C TYR A 477 19.60 9.58 16.18
N TRP A 478 20.39 10.19 15.29
CA TRP A 478 21.34 11.22 15.66
C TRP A 478 21.19 12.45 14.79
N LYS A 479 21.51 13.63 15.33
CA LYS A 479 21.57 14.90 14.61
C LYS A 479 22.84 15.64 14.97
N SER A 480 23.65 15.99 13.98
CA SER A 480 24.81 16.84 14.17
C SER A 480 24.44 18.32 14.05
N TYR A 481 25.11 19.18 14.80
CA TYR A 481 24.86 20.61 14.84
C TYR A 481 26.17 21.40 14.80
N ALA A 482 26.11 22.61 14.25
CA ALA A 482 27.07 23.70 14.40
C ALA A 482 26.31 24.88 15.02
N GLY A 483 26.42 25.06 16.34
CA GLY A 483 25.58 25.97 17.10
C GLY A 483 24.11 25.54 17.09
N GLU A 484 23.23 26.39 16.53
CA GLU A 484 21.80 26.09 16.36
C GLU A 484 21.48 25.44 15.01
N LYS A 485 22.43 25.47 14.06
CA LYS A 485 22.24 24.93 12.72
C LYS A 485 22.51 23.44 12.69
N GLN A 486 21.56 22.65 12.19
CA GLN A 486 21.75 21.22 11.98
C GLN A 486 22.64 20.98 10.75
N ILE A 487 23.69 20.18 10.91
CA ILE A 487 24.61 19.77 9.84
C ILE A 487 24.21 18.37 9.38
N ARG A 488 23.93 18.23 8.08
CA ARG A 488 23.39 16.97 7.49
C ARG A 488 24.33 16.29 6.50
N SER A 489 25.26 17.02 5.90
CA SER A 489 26.18 16.54 4.87
C SER A 489 27.62 16.98 5.12
N GLY A 490 28.57 16.39 4.38
CA GLY A 490 30.00 16.69 4.50
C GLY A 490 30.70 15.91 5.63
N CYS A 491 30.09 14.84 6.13
CA CYS A 491 30.66 13.98 7.15
C CYS A 491 30.07 12.56 7.05
N THR A 492 30.72 11.60 7.67
CA THR A 492 30.27 10.20 7.75
C THR A 492 29.93 9.83 9.19
N SER A 493 29.12 8.80 9.39
CA SER A 493 28.74 8.36 10.73
C SER A 493 28.82 6.86 10.88
N THR A 494 29.06 6.41 12.11
CA THR A 494 29.06 5.00 12.50
C THR A 494 28.19 4.85 13.74
N LEU A 495 27.12 4.07 13.62
CA LEU A 495 26.32 3.62 14.76
C LEU A 495 26.82 2.26 15.22
N GLU A 496 27.11 2.14 16.51
CA GLU A 496 27.35 0.88 17.20
C GLU A 496 26.30 0.69 18.28
N VAL A 497 25.59 -0.44 18.25
CA VAL A 497 24.64 -0.83 19.31
C VAL A 497 25.16 -2.06 20.01
N THR A 498 25.31 -1.97 21.32
CA THR A 498 25.76 -3.07 22.19
C THR A 498 24.74 -3.35 23.29
N GLY A 499 24.62 -4.60 23.70
CA GLY A 499 23.75 -5.03 24.80
C GLY A 499 23.79 -6.54 25.02
N PRO A 500 22.87 -7.13 25.80
CA PRO A 500 22.90 -8.54 26.15
C PRO A 500 22.96 -9.46 24.93
N GLY A 501 24.11 -10.10 24.73
CA GLY A 501 24.35 -11.04 23.61
C GLY A 501 24.23 -10.41 22.21
N PHE A 502 24.29 -9.08 22.10
CA PHE A 502 24.03 -8.35 20.87
C PHE A 502 25.07 -7.26 20.64
N ALA A 503 25.65 -7.25 19.45
CA ALA A 503 26.46 -6.15 18.94
C ALA A 503 26.14 -5.97 17.45
N LYS A 504 25.89 -4.72 17.03
CA LYS A 504 25.67 -4.40 15.62
C LYS A 504 26.32 -3.05 15.30
N THR A 505 27.07 -3.01 14.22
CA THR A 505 27.62 -1.77 13.67
C THR A 505 26.93 -1.46 12.34
N VAL A 506 26.60 -0.19 12.13
CA VAL A 506 26.00 0.33 10.90
C VAL A 506 26.76 1.59 10.50
N ASN A 507 27.26 1.62 9.28
CA ASN A 507 27.92 2.80 8.73
C ASN A 507 26.92 3.64 7.93
N GLY A 508 26.95 4.95 8.10
CA GLY A 508 26.15 5.93 7.40
C GLY A 508 27.03 6.92 6.63
N SER A 509 26.56 7.37 5.47
CA SER A 509 27.26 8.32 4.60
C SER A 509 26.94 9.79 4.92
N GLY A 510 26.31 10.08 6.07
CA GLY A 510 25.82 11.41 6.42
C GLY A 510 26.03 11.78 7.89
N CYS A 511 25.70 13.03 8.23
CA CYS A 511 25.93 13.63 9.55
C CYS A 511 24.80 13.42 10.56
N ASP A 512 23.68 12.91 10.11
CA ASP A 512 22.53 12.64 10.93
C ASP A 512 21.86 11.33 10.48
N SER A 513 20.87 10.89 11.23
CA SER A 513 19.95 9.87 10.79
C SER A 513 18.53 10.35 10.96
N TYR A 514 17.82 10.40 9.85
CA TYR A 514 16.43 10.82 9.81
C TYR A 514 15.45 9.67 9.87
N ASN A 515 14.22 9.99 10.26
CA ASN A 515 13.12 9.05 10.41
C ASN A 515 12.91 8.21 9.12
N PRO A 516 13.09 6.88 9.17
CA PRO A 516 12.81 6.04 10.33
C PRO A 516 13.90 5.92 11.41
N GLY A 517 15.08 6.53 11.24
CA GLY A 517 16.26 6.30 12.08
C GLY A 517 16.96 5.02 11.62
N THR A 518 18.10 4.71 12.22
CA THR A 518 18.74 3.42 11.96
C THR A 518 18.08 2.35 12.83
N TYR A 519 17.34 1.43 12.20
CA TYR A 519 16.70 0.34 12.93
C TYR A 519 17.69 -0.75 13.32
N VAL A 520 17.58 -1.12 14.60
CA VAL A 520 18.31 -2.24 15.18
C VAL A 520 17.31 -3.20 15.80
N LYS A 521 17.28 -4.41 15.25
CA LYS A 521 16.46 -5.51 15.76
C LYS A 521 17.22 -6.22 16.88
N VAL A 522 16.84 -5.92 18.12
CA VAL A 522 17.37 -6.60 19.30
C VAL A 522 16.52 -7.84 19.61
N LYS A 523 17.15 -8.92 20.05
CA LYS A 523 16.51 -10.25 20.15
C LYS A 523 16.05 -10.63 21.56
N SER A 524 16.28 -9.77 22.54
CA SER A 524 16.02 -10.08 23.94
C SER A 524 15.69 -8.83 24.75
N PRO A 525 14.95 -8.96 25.86
CA PRO A 525 14.81 -7.87 26.83
C PRO A 525 16.18 -7.54 27.49
N GLY A 526 16.39 -6.28 27.83
CA GLY A 526 17.65 -5.78 28.42
C GLY A 526 17.95 -4.33 28.09
N THR A 527 19.02 -3.79 28.66
CA THR A 527 19.52 -2.43 28.37
C THR A 527 20.58 -2.49 27.27
N TYR A 528 20.45 -1.59 26.31
CA TYR A 528 21.31 -1.44 25.15
C TYR A 528 21.90 -0.03 25.10
N THR A 529 23.11 0.10 24.57
CA THR A 529 23.79 1.38 24.38
C THR A 529 24.00 1.60 22.89
N ALA A 530 23.49 2.72 22.37
CA ALA A 530 23.74 3.22 21.03
C ALA A 530 24.86 4.26 21.08
N THR A 531 25.95 4.00 20.37
CA THR A 531 27.12 4.88 20.24
C THR A 531 27.20 5.38 18.81
N ILE A 532 27.21 6.69 18.64
CA ILE A 532 27.32 7.36 17.35
C ILE A 532 28.68 8.02 17.27
N ARG A 533 29.45 7.67 16.24
CA ARG A 533 30.65 8.41 15.84
C ARG A 533 30.36 9.20 14.58
N VAL A 534 30.71 10.47 14.54
CA VAL A 534 30.58 11.32 13.35
C VAL A 534 31.97 11.85 12.98
N HIS A 535 32.38 11.62 11.74
CA HIS A 535 33.67 12.01 11.18
C HIS A 535 33.49 13.06 10.09
N GLN A 536 34.04 14.26 10.32
CA GLN A 536 34.10 15.36 9.35
C GLN A 536 35.56 15.64 8.98
N ASP A 537 35.87 15.74 7.69
CA ASP A 537 37.25 15.95 7.23
C ASP A 537 37.87 17.19 7.87
N GLY A 538 39.06 17.04 8.44
CA GLY A 538 39.78 18.11 9.14
C GLY A 538 39.33 18.37 10.59
N GLN A 539 38.45 17.54 11.15
CA GLN A 539 38.03 17.56 12.55
C GLN A 539 38.29 16.22 13.25
N PRO A 540 38.45 16.20 14.59
CA PRO A 540 38.39 14.96 15.36
C PRO A 540 36.98 14.37 15.34
N ASP A 541 36.87 13.05 15.48
CA ASP A 541 35.58 12.36 15.54
C ASP A 541 34.76 12.81 16.75
N PHE A 542 33.48 13.12 16.53
CA PHE A 542 32.52 13.34 17.60
C PHE A 542 31.88 12.03 18.01
N VAL A 543 31.78 11.79 19.32
CA VAL A 543 31.16 10.59 19.87
C VAL A 543 30.02 10.97 20.79
N ALA A 544 28.83 10.41 20.56
CA ALA A 544 27.66 10.58 21.40
C ALA A 544 27.00 9.24 21.71
N GLU A 545 26.49 9.08 22.93
CA GLU A 545 25.92 7.83 23.42
C GLU A 545 24.50 8.02 23.96
N ARG A 546 23.64 7.01 23.74
CA ARG A 546 22.29 6.94 24.30
C ARG A 546 21.95 5.52 24.73
N ASN A 547 21.43 5.38 25.94
CA ASN A 547 20.94 4.10 26.46
C ASN A 547 19.44 3.95 26.22
N PHE A 548 19.01 2.74 25.89
CA PHE A 548 17.59 2.37 25.82
C PHE A 548 17.35 0.97 26.42
N THR A 549 16.14 0.71 26.89
CA THR A 549 15.81 -0.57 27.57
C THR A 549 14.58 -1.24 26.98
N ILE A 550 14.68 -2.56 26.81
CA ILE A 550 13.57 -3.42 26.40
C ILE A 550 13.09 -4.22 27.61
N GLN A 551 11.82 -4.05 27.98
CA GLN A 551 11.16 -4.73 29.09
C GLN A 551 10.24 -5.84 28.58
N ARG A 552 9.87 -6.79 29.45
CA ARG A 552 8.90 -7.85 29.08
C ARG A 552 7.46 -7.35 29.13
#